data_AF-A0A6V7VS69-F1
#
_entry.id   AF-A0A6V7VS69-F1
#
_cell.length_a   1.000
_cell.length_b   1.000
_cell.length_c   1.000
_cell.angle_alpha   90.00
_cell.angle_beta   90.00
_cell.angle_gamma   90.00
#
_symmetry.space_group_name_H-M   'P 1'
#
loop_
_entity.id
_entity.type
_entity.pdbx_description
1 polymer ?
#
loop_
_entity_poly.entity_id
_entity_poly.type
_entity_poly.pdbx_seq_one_letter_code
_entity_poly.pdbx_strand_id
1 'polypeptide(L)'
;MNISVRKYCFCNYNDESQKCNYDEKTCIKDEFAACFRAVRQEFNEETKTFELIHLFGCAPLEKGSNGSHLTCNAWRFAHSSPKSIFCCYEGNYCNKHLTIPSFPLIERSTKKVFLMKTKTLFCFLVEYSTSYSSIYTLESFFFTFFGFLIGLCLIILFAIPLIRKKNKLIKRNLNKGGGKKKKKK
;
A
#
# COMPACT_ATOMS: atom_id res chain seq x y z
N MET A 1 48.38 -20.54 -3.40
CA MET A 1 47.15 -20.72 -2.60
C MET A 1 46.96 -19.48 -1.76
N ASN A 2 46.00 -18.62 -2.11
CA ASN A 2 45.66 -17.46 -1.28
C ASN A 2 44.79 -17.97 -0.14
N ILE A 3 45.35 -18.10 1.06
CA ILE A 3 44.57 -18.44 2.25
C ILE A 3 43.71 -17.20 2.53
N SER A 4 42.44 -17.26 2.13
CA SER A 4 41.43 -16.29 2.53
C SER A 4 41.34 -16.32 4.07
N VAL A 5 41.97 -15.34 4.71
CA VAL A 5 41.88 -15.17 6.17
C VAL A 5 40.46 -14.71 6.46
N ARG A 6 39.63 -15.62 6.96
CA ARG A 6 38.27 -15.30 7.39
C ARG A 6 38.33 -14.28 8.54
N LYS A 7 37.64 -13.16 8.37
CA LYS A 7 37.52 -12.13 9.40
C LYS A 7 36.18 -12.27 10.10
N TYR A 8 36.22 -12.32 11.43
CA TYR A 8 35.04 -12.56 12.27
C TYR A 8 34.55 -11.26 12.91
N CYS A 9 33.24 -11.10 13.04
CA CYS A 9 32.60 -10.03 13.80
C CYS A 9 31.70 -10.62 14.89
N PHE A 10 31.42 -9.84 15.93
CA PHE A 10 30.39 -10.18 16.90
C PHE A 10 29.01 -9.83 16.35
N CYS A 11 28.00 -10.65 16.63
CA CYS A 11 26.62 -10.38 16.26
C CYS A 11 25.63 -10.80 17.35
N ASN A 12 24.49 -10.14 17.41
CA ASN A 12 23.49 -10.36 18.46
C ASN A 12 22.03 -10.27 17.99
N TYR A 13 21.78 -10.45 16.70
CA TYR A 13 20.43 -10.50 16.13
C TYR A 13 20.03 -11.94 15.84
N ASN A 14 18.72 -12.22 15.99
CA ASN A 14 18.13 -13.55 15.80
C ASN A 14 17.55 -13.75 14.39
N ASP A 15 17.96 -12.94 13.42
CA ASP A 15 17.44 -13.05 12.05
C ASP A 15 18.14 -14.16 11.28
N GLU A 16 17.38 -15.18 10.87
CA GLU A 16 17.82 -16.25 9.95
C GLU A 16 18.32 -15.71 8.60
N SER A 17 17.89 -14.49 8.22
CA SER A 17 18.24 -13.84 6.95
C SER A 17 19.66 -13.26 6.93
N GLN A 18 20.28 -13.06 8.09
CA GLN A 18 21.64 -12.56 8.22
C GLN A 18 22.50 -13.64 8.89
N LYS A 19 23.65 -13.97 8.30
CA LYS A 19 24.60 -15.04 8.67
C LYS A 19 25.24 -14.89 10.07
N CYS A 20 24.46 -14.64 11.11
CA CYS A 20 24.90 -14.70 12.50
C CYS A 20 24.74 -16.13 12.98
N ASN A 21 25.86 -16.78 13.27
CA ASN A 21 25.86 -18.06 13.95
C ASN A 21 25.37 -17.84 15.39
N TYR A 22 24.18 -18.36 15.71
CA TYR A 22 23.52 -18.13 16.99
C TYR A 22 24.33 -18.68 18.17
N ASP A 23 24.94 -19.85 18.01
CA ASP A 23 25.66 -20.54 19.08
C ASP A 23 26.92 -19.79 19.52
N GLU A 24 27.67 -19.26 18.55
CA GLU A 24 28.92 -18.56 18.82
C GLU A 24 28.74 -17.04 18.92
N LYS A 25 27.57 -16.50 18.50
CA LYS A 25 27.29 -15.06 18.36
C LYS A 25 28.30 -14.37 17.43
N THR A 26 28.63 -15.03 16.33
CA THR A 26 29.63 -14.58 15.37
C THR A 26 29.11 -14.58 13.94
N CYS A 27 29.62 -13.66 13.12
CA CYS A 27 29.39 -13.68 11.68
C CYS A 27 30.73 -13.51 10.95
N ILE A 28 30.82 -14.09 9.76
CA ILE A 28 32.01 -13.99 8.91
C ILE A 28 31.76 -12.88 7.89
N LYS A 29 32.67 -11.91 7.85
CA LYS A 29 32.62 -10.82 6.87
C LYS A 29 33.57 -11.09 5.70
N ASP A 30 33.20 -10.60 4.53
CA ASP A 30 34.06 -10.59 3.35
C ASP A 30 35.24 -9.61 3.53
N GLU A 31 36.26 -9.72 2.67
CA GLU A 31 37.57 -9.06 2.84
C GLU A 31 37.48 -7.53 3.01
N PHE A 32 36.61 -6.88 2.23
CA PHE A 32 36.37 -5.42 2.23
C PHE A 32 35.06 -5.01 2.93
N ALA A 33 34.35 -5.95 3.54
CA ALA A 33 33.19 -5.64 4.35
C ALA A 33 33.62 -5.08 5.72
N ALA A 34 32.68 -4.47 6.43
CA ALA A 34 32.91 -3.94 7.77
C ALA A 34 32.15 -4.78 8.82
N CYS A 35 32.67 -4.84 10.04
CA CYS A 35 31.84 -5.13 11.21
C CYS A 35 31.16 -3.83 11.63
N PHE A 36 29.93 -3.91 12.15
CA PHE A 36 29.23 -2.74 12.69
C PHE A 36 28.81 -2.95 14.14
N ARG A 37 28.69 -1.82 14.84
CA ARG A 37 27.89 -1.66 16.05
C ARG A 37 26.91 -0.53 15.79
N ALA A 38 25.64 -0.73 16.11
CA ALA A 38 24.58 0.25 15.99
C ALA A 38 23.82 0.38 17.31
N VAL A 39 23.25 1.56 17.53
CA VAL A 39 22.32 1.83 18.63
C VAL A 39 21.06 2.38 18.01
N ARG A 40 19.92 1.79 18.37
CA ARG A 40 18.60 2.29 18.01
C ARG A 40 17.78 2.51 19.26
N GLN A 41 16.87 3.46 19.19
CA GLN A 41 15.85 3.65 20.20
C GLN A 41 14.65 2.76 19.90
N GLU A 42 14.21 1.97 20.86
CA GLU A 42 13.04 1.09 20.77
C GLU A 42 12.07 1.40 21.91
N PHE A 43 10.77 1.34 21.64
CA PHE A 43 9.75 1.59 22.64
C PHE A 43 9.39 0.27 23.31
N ASN A 44 9.59 0.19 24.62
CA ASN A 44 9.19 -0.97 25.39
C ASN A 44 7.73 -0.80 25.82
N GLU A 45 6.86 -1.69 25.33
CA GLU A 45 5.42 -1.60 25.59
C GLU A 45 5.03 -1.90 27.03
N GLU A 46 5.84 -2.67 27.76
CA GLU A 46 5.58 -3.08 29.14
C GLU A 46 5.92 -1.95 30.11
N THR A 47 7.11 -1.37 29.97
CA THR A 47 7.60 -0.27 30.83
C THR A 47 7.09 1.09 30.39
N LYS A 48 6.52 1.19 29.17
CA LYS A 48 6.11 2.44 28.52
C LYS A 48 7.25 3.46 28.39
N THR A 49 8.50 3.01 28.39
CA THR A 49 9.69 3.85 28.23
C THR A 49 10.42 3.53 26.94
N PHE A 50 11.28 4.45 26.51
CA PHE A 50 12.19 4.20 25.41
C PHE A 50 13.53 3.67 25.93
N GLU A 51 14.01 2.62 25.31
CA GLU A 51 15.27 1.96 25.65
C GLU A 51 16.23 1.99 24.46
N LEU A 52 17.53 2.01 24.77
CA LEU A 52 18.59 1.95 23.76
C LEU A 52 18.99 0.49 23.53
N ILE A 53 18.72 -0.01 22.33
CA ILE A 53 19.09 -1.37 21.93
C ILE A 53 20.38 -1.33 21.12
N HIS A 54 21.37 -2.09 21.58
CA HIS A 54 22.64 -2.27 20.89
C HIS A 54 22.55 -3.43 19.92
N LEU A 55 22.95 -3.19 18.66
CA LEU A 55 22.97 -4.17 17.60
C LEU A 55 24.40 -4.31 17.07
N PHE A 56 24.85 -5.54 16.86
CA PHE A 56 26.19 -5.86 16.36
C PHE A 56 26.07 -6.79 15.17
N GLY A 57 26.94 -6.66 14.17
CA GLY A 57 26.89 -7.51 12.99
C GLY A 57 27.96 -7.33 11.93
N CYS A 58 27.74 -8.01 10.82
CA CYS A 58 28.52 -7.91 9.59
C CYS A 58 27.75 -7.05 8.58
N ALA A 59 28.39 -6.00 8.06
CA ALA A 59 27.82 -5.19 6.99
C ALA A 59 27.95 -5.93 5.64
N PRO A 60 26.94 -5.88 4.76
CA PRO A 60 26.98 -6.57 3.49
C PRO A 60 28.03 -5.97 2.55
N LEU A 61 28.58 -6.82 1.68
CA LEU A 61 29.38 -6.40 0.53
C LEU A 61 28.47 -6.44 -0.70
N GLU A 62 28.16 -5.29 -1.29
CA GLU A 62 27.39 -5.25 -2.53
C GLU A 62 28.30 -5.67 -3.69
N LYS A 63 27.80 -6.50 -4.61
CA LYS A 63 28.57 -6.93 -5.79
C LYS A 63 28.99 -5.70 -6.59
N GLY A 64 30.29 -5.40 -6.59
CA GLY A 64 30.87 -4.27 -7.34
C GLY A 64 30.81 -2.92 -6.65
N SER A 65 30.41 -2.82 -5.38
CA SER A 65 30.44 -1.53 -4.65
C SER A 65 30.73 -1.66 -3.15
N ASN A 66 31.17 -0.56 -2.54
CA ASN A 66 31.35 -0.41 -1.10
C ASN A 66 29.98 -0.41 -0.36
N GLY A 67 29.22 -1.51 -0.38
CA GLY A 67 27.91 -1.63 0.31
C GLY A 67 28.00 -1.42 1.82
N SER A 68 29.12 -1.80 2.41
CA SER A 68 29.49 -1.48 3.79
C SER A 68 29.54 0.04 4.02
N HIS A 69 30.03 0.83 3.05
CA HIS A 69 30.11 2.28 3.16
C HIS A 69 28.73 2.93 3.34
N LEU A 70 27.71 2.50 2.60
CA LEU A 70 26.35 3.02 2.79
C LEU A 70 25.80 2.66 4.17
N THR A 71 25.99 1.40 4.58
CA THR A 71 25.57 0.91 5.90
C THR A 71 26.23 1.70 7.03
N CYS A 72 27.54 1.90 6.96
CA CYS A 72 28.32 2.63 7.96
C CYS A 72 28.02 4.14 8.00
N ASN A 73 27.41 4.66 6.93
CA ASN A 73 26.94 6.04 6.85
C ASN A 73 25.43 6.17 7.05
N ALA A 74 24.75 5.11 7.48
CA ALA A 74 23.30 5.16 7.66
C ALA A 74 22.86 6.26 8.63
N TRP A 75 23.70 6.64 9.61
CA TRP A 75 23.42 7.74 10.54
C TRP A 75 23.21 9.10 9.86
N ARG A 76 23.68 9.30 8.63
CA ARG A 76 23.53 10.55 7.85
C ARG A 76 22.15 10.73 7.25
N PHE A 77 21.34 9.67 7.19
CA PHE A 77 20.00 9.71 6.63
C PHE A 77 18.96 9.98 7.71
N ALA A 78 17.85 10.60 7.33
CA ALA A 78 16.73 10.82 8.24
C ALA A 78 16.04 9.48 8.55
N HIS A 79 16.00 9.13 9.84
CA HIS A 79 15.29 7.95 10.34
C HIS A 79 14.07 8.37 11.15
N SER A 80 13.03 7.52 11.17
CA SER A 80 11.82 7.74 11.97
C SER A 80 12.05 7.63 13.49
N SER A 81 13.16 7.00 13.87
CA SER A 81 13.67 6.86 15.23
C SER A 81 15.17 7.18 15.25
N PRO A 82 15.71 7.75 16.34
CA PRO A 82 17.14 7.97 16.48
C PRO A 82 17.93 6.67 16.33
N LYS A 83 18.90 6.70 15.41
CA LYS A 83 19.80 5.58 15.13
C LYS A 83 21.21 6.11 14.91
N SER A 84 22.17 5.48 15.54
CA SER A 84 23.60 5.71 15.32
C SER A 84 24.27 4.39 14.94
N ILE A 85 25.25 4.44 14.05
CA ILE A 85 25.99 3.26 13.58
C ILE A 85 27.45 3.63 13.39
N PHE A 86 28.34 2.73 13.81
CA PHE A 86 29.78 2.81 13.62
C PHE A 86 30.31 1.49 13.09
N CYS A 87 31.40 1.57 12.34
CA CYS A 87 32.00 0.44 11.66
C CYS A 87 33.51 0.37 11.87
N CYS A 88 34.03 -0.86 11.77
CA CYS A 88 35.44 -1.16 11.73
C CYS A 88 35.72 -2.20 10.64
N TYR A 89 36.85 -2.06 9.95
CA TYR A 89 37.22 -2.90 8.80
C TYR A 89 38.28 -3.95 9.14
N GLU A 90 39.07 -3.69 10.18
CA GLU A 90 40.26 -4.45 10.54
C GLU A 90 40.11 -5.13 11.90
N GLY A 91 40.75 -6.30 12.03
CA GLY A 91 40.72 -7.11 13.26
C GLY A 91 39.48 -8.01 13.37
N ASN A 92 39.65 -9.09 14.14
CA ASN A 92 38.54 -9.97 14.53
C ASN A 92 37.79 -9.35 15.71
N TYR A 93 36.46 -9.39 15.68
CA TYR A 93 35.57 -8.90 16.73
C TYR A 93 35.76 -7.41 17.07
N CYS A 94 36.28 -6.62 16.13
CA CYS A 94 36.59 -5.21 16.34
C CYS A 94 35.37 -4.39 16.82
N ASN A 95 34.16 -4.83 16.46
CA ASN A 95 32.92 -4.14 16.82
C ASN A 95 32.53 -4.23 18.30
N LYS A 96 33.15 -5.12 19.10
CA LYS A 96 32.92 -5.20 20.56
C LYS A 96 33.39 -3.94 21.29
N HIS A 97 34.44 -3.29 20.78
CA HIS A 97 35.10 -2.17 21.43
C HIS A 97 34.73 -0.81 20.83
N LEU A 98 33.87 -0.78 19.80
CA LEU A 98 33.42 0.48 19.20
C LEU A 98 32.60 1.28 20.19
N THR A 99 33.05 2.47 20.55
CA THR A 99 32.28 3.39 21.40
C THR A 99 31.38 4.24 20.51
N ILE A 100 30.07 4.19 20.76
CA ILE A 100 29.08 4.97 20.00
C ILE A 100 28.64 6.13 20.89
N PRO A 101 28.65 7.38 20.40
CA PRO A 101 28.13 8.51 21.16
C PRO A 101 26.64 8.27 21.45
N SER A 102 26.26 8.42 22.72
CA SER A 102 24.87 8.40 23.13
C SER A 102 24.14 9.59 22.51
N PHE A 103 22.98 9.36 21.91
CA PHE A 103 22.08 10.41 21.45
C PHE A 103 20.94 10.59 22.46
N PRO A 104 20.37 11.80 22.57
CA PRO A 104 19.25 12.05 23.46
C PRO A 104 18.07 11.15 23.06
N LEU A 105 17.47 10.50 24.05
CA LEU A 105 16.24 9.73 23.87
C LEU A 105 15.13 10.68 23.44
N ILE A 106 14.54 10.44 22.28
CA ILE A 106 13.34 11.18 21.88
C ILE A 106 12.18 10.58 22.65
N GLU A 107 11.70 11.27 23.67
CA GLU A 107 10.38 10.98 24.22
C GLU A 107 9.35 11.33 23.14
N ARG A 108 8.77 10.32 22.47
CA ARG A 108 7.52 10.57 21.74
C ARG A 108 6.49 11.00 22.77
N SER A 109 6.22 12.30 22.85
CA SER A 109 4.99 12.79 23.43
C SER A 109 3.83 12.05 22.75
N THR A 110 3.13 11.22 23.51
CA THR A 110 1.93 10.47 23.09
C THR A 110 0.88 11.37 22.43
N LYS A 111 0.94 12.69 22.66
CA LYS A 111 0.12 13.71 21.99
C LYS A 111 0.25 13.70 20.46
N LYS A 112 1.43 13.41 19.89
CA LYS A 112 1.62 13.40 18.43
C LYS A 112 1.06 12.15 17.75
N VAL A 113 1.07 10.99 18.43
CA VAL A 113 0.47 9.75 17.91
C VAL A 113 -1.05 9.89 17.79
N PHE A 114 -1.69 10.55 18.77
CA PHE A 114 -3.12 10.85 18.71
C PHE A 114 -3.45 11.81 17.55
N LEU A 115 -2.65 12.87 17.38
CA LEU A 115 -2.83 13.85 16.29
C LEU A 115 -2.68 13.20 14.89
N MET A 116 -1.80 12.22 14.74
CA MET A 116 -1.61 11.53 13.46
C MET A 116 -2.75 10.54 13.17
N LYS A 117 -3.22 9.81 14.20
CA LYS A 117 -4.39 8.92 14.08
C LYS A 117 -5.67 9.67 13.71
N THR A 118 -5.91 10.84 14.29
CA THR A 118 -7.10 11.65 13.96
C THR A 118 -7.02 12.21 12.54
N LYS A 119 -5.82 12.59 12.08
CA LYS A 119 -5.62 13.11 10.73
C LYS A 119 -5.80 12.03 9.65
N THR A 120 -5.32 10.81 9.88
CA THR A 120 -5.51 9.68 8.95
C THR A 120 -6.98 9.26 8.86
N LEU A 121 -7.69 9.16 10.00
CA LEU A 121 -9.12 8.84 9.99
C LEU A 121 -9.94 9.92 9.26
N PHE A 122 -9.61 11.20 9.48
CA PHE A 122 -10.27 12.31 8.79
C PHE A 122 -10.05 12.28 7.28
N CYS A 123 -8.82 12.05 6.81
CA CYS A 123 -8.54 11.91 5.37
C CYS A 123 -9.29 10.72 4.75
N PHE A 124 -9.31 9.56 5.42
CA PHE A 124 -10.06 8.40 4.94
C PHE A 124 -11.56 8.65 4.87
N LEU A 125 -12.16 9.32 5.86
CA LEU A 125 -13.59 9.66 5.85
C LEU A 125 -13.93 10.69 4.75
N VAL A 126 -13.03 11.64 4.47
CA VAL A 126 -13.20 12.65 3.42
C VAL A 126 -13.04 12.03 2.02
N GLU A 127 -12.06 11.15 1.80
CA GLU A 127 -11.93 10.39 0.54
C GLU A 127 -13.09 9.41 0.32
N TYR A 128 -13.56 8.74 1.38
CA TYR A 128 -14.69 7.83 1.30
C TYR A 128 -16.00 8.55 0.96
N SER A 129 -16.28 9.70 1.60
CA SER A 129 -17.51 10.47 1.35
C SER A 129 -17.56 11.10 -0.05
N THR A 130 -16.44 11.60 -0.57
CA THR A 130 -16.36 12.18 -1.92
C THR A 130 -16.47 11.12 -3.02
N SER A 131 -15.90 9.93 -2.80
CA SER A 131 -16.03 8.77 -3.70
C SER A 131 -17.48 8.24 -3.72
N TYR A 132 -18.10 8.09 -2.54
CA TYR A 132 -19.46 7.56 -2.40
C TYR A 132 -20.51 8.49 -3.07
N SER A 133 -20.43 9.81 -2.86
CA SER A 133 -21.40 10.75 -3.45
C SER A 133 -21.36 10.83 -4.99
N SER A 134 -20.24 10.44 -5.62
CA SER A 134 -20.04 10.52 -7.07
C SER A 134 -20.54 9.27 -7.82
N ILE A 135 -20.59 8.11 -7.15
CA ILE A 135 -21.03 6.84 -7.75
C ILE A 135 -22.57 6.75 -7.79
N TYR A 136 -23.25 7.17 -6.72
CA TYR A 136 -24.73 7.09 -6.64
C TYR A 136 -25.45 8.05 -7.60
N THR A 137 -24.83 9.17 -7.97
CA THR A 137 -25.40 10.14 -8.91
C THR A 137 -25.37 9.63 -10.35
N LEU A 138 -24.35 8.86 -10.74
CA LEU A 138 -24.27 8.26 -12.07
C LEU A 138 -25.17 7.03 -12.21
N GLU A 139 -25.17 6.12 -11.23
CA GLU A 139 -26.01 4.92 -11.30
C GLU A 139 -27.51 5.27 -11.31
N SER A 140 -27.93 6.23 -10.49
CA SER A 140 -29.33 6.68 -10.45
C SER A 140 -29.78 7.35 -11.77
N PHE A 141 -28.86 8.04 -12.46
CA PHE A 141 -29.12 8.63 -13.77
C PHE A 141 -29.28 7.55 -14.86
N PHE A 142 -28.42 6.53 -14.86
CA PHE A 142 -28.53 5.43 -15.83
C PHE A 142 -29.81 4.62 -15.64
N PHE A 143 -30.19 4.28 -14.40
CA PHE A 143 -31.43 3.53 -14.15
C PHE A 143 -32.69 4.29 -14.57
N THR A 144 -32.75 5.61 -14.34
CA THR A 144 -33.89 6.42 -14.75
C THR A 144 -33.95 6.62 -16.27
N PHE A 145 -32.81 6.85 -16.92
CA PHE A 145 -32.74 7.04 -18.37
C PHE A 145 -33.07 5.74 -19.14
N PHE A 146 -32.45 4.61 -18.78
CA PHE A 146 -32.76 3.33 -19.43
C PHE A 146 -34.17 2.85 -19.11
N GLY A 147 -34.67 3.06 -17.88
CA GLY A 147 -36.05 2.77 -17.52
C GLY A 147 -37.06 3.53 -18.39
N PHE A 148 -36.80 4.81 -18.66
CA PHE A 148 -37.63 5.62 -19.55
C PHE A 148 -37.62 5.13 -21.00
N LEU A 149 -36.44 4.79 -21.54
CA LEU A 149 -36.30 4.26 -22.91
C LEU A 149 -37.02 2.91 -23.09
N ILE A 150 -36.89 2.01 -22.11
CA ILE A 150 -37.58 0.72 -22.13
C ILE A 150 -39.11 0.94 -22.08
N GLY A 151 -39.58 1.88 -21.26
CA GLY A 151 -40.99 2.26 -21.19
C GLY A 151 -41.54 2.74 -22.54
N LEU A 152 -40.82 3.63 -23.23
CA LEU A 152 -41.18 4.11 -24.56
C LEU A 152 -41.23 2.97 -25.59
N CYS A 153 -40.25 2.06 -25.57
CA CYS A 153 -40.23 0.90 -26.46
C CYS A 153 -41.45 -0.01 -26.25
N LEU A 154 -41.84 -0.27 -25.01
CA LEU A 154 -43.02 -1.07 -24.71
C LEU A 154 -44.30 -0.39 -25.20
N ILE A 155 -44.44 0.92 -24.97
CA ILE A 155 -45.60 1.69 -25.47
C ILE A 155 -45.68 1.59 -27.00
N ILE A 156 -44.57 1.76 -27.70
CA ILE A 156 -44.51 1.63 -29.16
C ILE A 156 -44.91 0.22 -29.61
N LEU A 157 -44.39 -0.82 -28.97
CA LEU A 157 -44.68 -2.22 -29.29
C LEU A 157 -46.15 -2.60 -29.06
N PHE A 158 -46.81 -2.05 -28.03
CA PHE A 158 -48.21 -2.34 -27.75
C PHE A 158 -49.19 -1.42 -28.49
N ALA A 159 -48.86 -0.13 -28.69
CA ALA A 159 -49.74 0.84 -29.34
C ALA A 159 -49.77 0.69 -30.87
N ILE A 160 -48.63 0.45 -31.52
CA ILE A 160 -48.56 0.28 -32.99
C ILE A 160 -49.47 -0.85 -33.52
N PRO A 161 -49.49 -2.07 -32.95
CA PRO A 161 -50.37 -3.12 -33.44
C PRO A 161 -51.85 -2.79 -33.21
N LEU A 162 -52.20 -2.07 -32.14
CA LEU A 162 -53.57 -1.59 -31.90
C LEU A 162 -54.00 -0.55 -32.94
N ILE A 163 -53.12 0.40 -33.26
CA ILE A 163 -53.36 1.41 -34.32
C ILE A 163 -53.47 0.73 -35.69
N ARG A 164 -52.58 -0.23 -36.01
CA ARG A 164 -52.67 -1.02 -37.25
C ARG A 164 -53.96 -1.83 -37.33
N LYS A 165 -54.43 -2.41 -36.22
CA LYS A 165 -55.70 -3.16 -36.16
C LYS A 165 -56.90 -2.24 -36.37
N LYS A 166 -56.91 -1.06 -35.74
CA LYS A 166 -57.95 -0.02 -35.92
C LYS A 166 -57.99 0.48 -37.37
N ASN A 167 -56.84 0.78 -37.98
CA ASN A 167 -56.76 1.20 -39.38
C ASN A 167 -57.21 0.09 -40.35
N LYS A 168 -56.91 -1.19 -40.09
CA LYS A 168 -57.46 -2.32 -40.87
C LYS A 168 -58.99 -2.44 -40.73
N LEU A 169 -59.55 -2.19 -39.55
CA LEU A 169 -61.01 -2.20 -39.31
C LEU A 169 -61.72 -1.04 -40.04
N ILE A 170 -61.15 0.17 -39.99
CA ILE A 170 -61.67 1.33 -40.72
C ILE A 170 -61.64 1.08 -42.23
N LYS A 171 -60.54 0.52 -42.77
CA LYS A 171 -60.43 0.16 -44.20
C LYS A 171 -61.45 -0.91 -44.63
N ARG A 172 -61.75 -1.89 -43.76
CA ARG A 172 -62.80 -2.89 -44.02
C ARG A 172 -64.21 -2.29 -44.00
N ASN A 173 -64.48 -1.32 -43.13
CA ASN A 173 -65.78 -0.64 -43.07
C ASN A 173 -66.01 0.28 -44.28
N LEU A 174 -64.97 0.99 -44.76
CA LEU A 174 -65.05 1.79 -45.99
C LEU A 174 -65.30 0.94 -47.25
N ASN A 175 -64.64 -0.22 -47.36
CA ASN A 175 -64.86 -1.12 -48.51
C ASN A 175 -66.23 -1.84 -48.47
N LYS A 176 -66.82 -2.06 -47.29
CA LYS A 176 -68.19 -2.61 -47.17
C LYS A 176 -69.28 -1.58 -47.44
N GLY A 177 -69.00 -0.28 -47.30
CA GLY A 177 -69.93 0.81 -47.60
C GLY A 177 -70.07 1.15 -49.09
N GLY A 178 -69.08 0.81 -49.92
CA GLY A 178 -69.07 1.12 -51.36
C GLY A 178 -69.84 0.13 -52.26
N GLY A 179 -70.35 -0.99 -51.72
CA GLY A 179 -70.91 -2.10 -52.51
C GLY A 179 -72.43 -2.25 -52.52
N LYS A 180 -73.19 -1.31 -51.95
CA LYS A 180 -74.67 -1.33 -51.95
C LYS A 180 -75.26 0.07 -52.15
N LYS A 181 -75.28 0.56 -53.40
CA LYS A 181 -76.30 1.48 -53.96
C LYS A 181 -76.07 1.70 -55.47
N LYS A 182 -76.32 0.67 -56.27
CA LYS A 182 -76.72 0.80 -57.68
C LYS A 182 -77.73 -0.30 -58.02
N LYS A 183 -79.01 -0.05 -57.74
CA LYS A 183 -80.17 -0.64 -58.43
C LYS A 183 -81.48 -0.01 -57.94
N LYS A 184 -82.31 0.37 -58.92
CA LYS A 184 -83.70 0.90 -58.88
C LYS A 184 -83.75 2.40 -58.52
N LYS A 185 -84.32 3.27 -59.35
CA LYS A 185 -85.41 3.12 -60.32
C LYS A 185 -85.23 4.11 -61.46
#